data_AF-A0A7W1XQM6-F1
#
_entry.id   AF-A0A7W1XQM6-F1
#
_cell.length_a   1.000
_cell.length_b   1.000
_cell.length_c   1.000
_cell.angle_alpha   90.00
_cell.angle_beta   90.00
_cell.angle_gamma   90.00
#
_symmetry.space_group_name_H-M   'P 1'
#
loop_
_entity.id
_entity.type
_entity.pdbx_description
1 polymer ?
#
loop_
_entity_poly.entity_id
_entity_poly.type
_entity_poly.pdbx_seq_one_letter_code
_entity_poly.pdbx_strand_id
1 'polypeptide(L)'
;MESFQEGFSSFITGFSIVFLVAVVVWMVGLVVLLFRELFSPVRFELRTYIHKVFRMLLSSLEWTFYGFVIVGPILMFMTKNYMTYGMITIAAVILSAISLYIRSQTGGFGGKSFRFRKEK
;
A
#
# COMPACT_ATOMS: atom_id res chain seq x y z
N MET A 1 22.14 20.97 14.22
CA MET A 1 20.98 20.20 14.75
C MET A 1 19.68 20.56 14.04
N GLU A 2 19.51 21.82 13.59
CA GLU A 2 18.32 22.29 12.86
C GLU A 2 18.07 21.58 11.51
N SER A 3 19.12 21.39 10.70
CA SER A 3 19.00 20.71 9.39
C SER A 3 18.54 19.25 9.48
N PHE A 4 18.86 18.55 10.56
CA PHE A 4 18.38 17.19 10.80
C PHE A 4 16.90 17.18 11.19
N GLN A 5 16.46 18.12 12.02
CA GLN A 5 15.05 18.26 12.38
C GLN A 5 14.18 18.65 11.19
N GLU A 6 14.63 19.58 10.33
CA GLU A 6 13.92 19.95 9.10
C GLU A 6 13.83 18.79 8.10
N GLY A 7 14.93 18.05 7.93
CA GLY A 7 14.97 16.85 7.09
C GLY A 7 14.02 15.76 7.61
N PHE A 8 14.01 15.50 8.92
CA PHE A 8 13.14 14.52 9.55
C PHE A 8 11.65 14.94 9.49
N SER A 9 11.36 16.23 9.71
CA SER A 9 10.00 16.79 9.57
C SER A 9 9.48 16.66 8.13
N SER A 10 10.32 16.98 7.15
CA SER A 10 9.99 16.83 5.72
C SER A 10 9.77 15.37 5.34
N PHE A 11 10.57 14.46 5.90
CA PHE A 11 10.39 13.02 5.73
C PHE A 11 9.06 12.52 6.32
N ILE A 12 8.72 12.92 7.54
CA ILE A 12 7.44 12.57 8.17
C ILE A 12 6.28 13.11 7.33
N THR A 13 6.39 14.35 6.87
CA THR A 13 5.37 14.98 6.03
C THR A 13 5.16 14.18 4.74
N GLY A 14 6.25 13.79 4.08
CA GLY A 14 6.19 12.94 2.90
C GLY A 14 5.56 11.58 3.18
N PHE A 15 5.97 10.92 4.27
CA PHE A 15 5.38 9.67 4.73
C PHE A 15 3.87 9.81 4.98
N SER A 16 3.44 10.86 5.68
CA SER A 16 2.02 11.12 5.96
C SER A 16 1.21 11.31 4.68
N ILE A 17 1.75 12.00 3.68
CA ILE A 17 1.07 12.18 2.38
C ILE A 17 0.88 10.83 1.69
N VAL A 18 1.94 10.03 1.58
CA VAL A 18 1.86 8.70 0.93
C VAL A 18 0.87 7.81 1.68
N PHE A 19 0.93 7.80 3.01
CA PHE A 19 0.04 7.01 3.85
C PHE A 19 -1.43 7.48 3.72
N LEU A 20 -1.68 8.79 3.71
CA LEU A 20 -3.02 9.34 3.56
C LEU A 20 -3.63 8.94 2.22
N VAL A 21 -2.87 9.04 1.12
CA VAL A 21 -3.33 8.59 -0.20
C VAL A 21 -3.64 7.09 -0.17
N ALA A 22 -2.81 6.27 0.49
CA ALA A 22 -3.07 4.84 0.61
C ALA A 22 -4.37 4.55 1.36
N VAL A 23 -4.64 5.27 2.44
CA VAL A 23 -5.90 5.17 3.19
C VAL A 23 -7.09 5.58 2.34
N VAL A 24 -6.98 6.64 1.54
CA VAL A 24 -8.05 7.07 0.63
C VAL A 24 -8.33 6.00 -0.43
N VAL A 25 -7.30 5.46 -1.08
CA VAL A 25 -7.43 4.36 -2.04
C VAL A 25 -8.08 3.14 -1.39
N TRP A 26 -7.68 2.82 -0.17
CA TRP A 26 -8.28 1.73 0.61
C TRP A 26 -9.76 1.96 0.91
N MET A 27 -10.15 3.18 1.31
CA MET A 27 -11.55 3.53 1.59
C MET A 27 -12.44 3.37 0.35
N VAL A 28 -11.97 3.82 -0.82
CA VAL A 28 -12.70 3.56 -2.08
C VAL A 28 -12.85 2.06 -2.31
N GLY A 29 -11.80 1.30 -2.04
CA GLY A 29 -11.82 -0.15 -2.09
C GLY A 29 -12.86 -0.79 -1.16
N LEU A 30 -12.95 -0.33 0.09
CA LEU A 30 -13.93 -0.78 1.06
C LEU A 30 -15.35 -0.56 0.58
N VAL A 31 -15.64 0.62 0.02
CA VAL A 31 -16.95 0.94 -0.54
C VAL A 31 -17.30 -0.08 -1.63
N VAL A 32 -16.40 -0.31 -2.59
CA VAL A 32 -16.60 -1.30 -3.67
C VAL A 32 -16.84 -2.71 -3.11
N LEU A 33 -16.08 -3.11 -2.09
CA LEU A 33 -16.21 -4.44 -1.47
C LEU A 33 -17.54 -4.58 -0.74
N LEU A 34 -17.98 -3.54 -0.03
CA LEU A 34 -19.25 -3.50 0.67
C LEU A 34 -20.42 -3.57 -0.31
N PHE A 35 -20.38 -2.80 -1.40
CA PHE A 35 -21.36 -2.92 -2.49
C PHE A 35 -21.41 -4.36 -3.02
N ARG A 36 -20.25 -4.96 -3.30
CA ARG A 36 -20.20 -6.34 -3.82
C ARG A 36 -20.79 -7.36 -2.86
N GLU A 37 -20.61 -7.17 -1.57
CA GLU A 37 -21.14 -8.08 -0.54
C GLU A 37 -22.64 -7.86 -0.31
N LEU A 38 -23.13 -6.61 -0.37
CA LEU A 38 -24.54 -6.27 -0.25
C LEU A 38 -25.39 -6.87 -1.39
N PHE A 39 -24.83 -6.95 -2.59
CA PHE A 39 -25.47 -7.55 -3.77
C PHE A 39 -25.13 -9.05 -3.96
N SER A 40 -24.46 -9.67 -2.99
CA SER A 40 -24.13 -11.10 -3.04
C SER A 40 -25.27 -11.93 -2.45
N PRO A 41 -25.70 -13.02 -3.10
CA PRO A 41 -26.70 -13.94 -2.54
C PRO A 41 -26.11 -14.86 -1.44
N VAL A 42 -24.82 -14.73 -1.12
CA VAL A 42 -24.10 -15.57 -0.15
C VAL A 42 -24.31 -15.05 1.27
N ARG A 43 -24.40 -15.95 2.26
CA ARG A 43 -24.48 -15.57 3.68
C ARG A 43 -23.25 -14.75 4.09
N PHE A 44 -23.50 -13.62 4.74
CA PHE A 44 -22.44 -12.76 5.25
C PHE A 44 -21.68 -13.42 6.40
N GLU A 45 -20.41 -13.76 6.17
CA GLU A 45 -19.50 -14.25 7.20
C GLU A 45 -18.49 -13.16 7.58
N LEU A 46 -18.66 -12.57 8.77
CA LEU A 46 -17.85 -11.45 9.25
C LEU A 46 -16.34 -11.78 9.30
N ARG A 47 -15.98 -13.02 9.66
CA ARG A 47 -14.57 -13.48 9.68
C ARG A 47 -13.95 -13.44 8.28
N THR A 48 -14.66 -13.95 7.29
CA THR A 48 -14.21 -13.99 5.89
C THR A 48 -14.14 -12.59 5.30
N TYR A 49 -15.11 -11.73 5.65
CA TYR A 49 -15.13 -10.32 5.28
C TYR A 49 -13.93 -9.54 5.83
N ILE A 50 -13.64 -9.64 7.13
CA ILE A 50 -12.48 -8.98 7.76
C ILE A 50 -11.18 -9.41 7.09
N HIS A 51 -11.02 -10.70 6.78
CA HIS A 51 -9.83 -11.19 6.09
C HIS A 51 -9.68 -10.59 4.68
N LYS A 52 -10.78 -10.45 3.95
CA LYS A 52 -10.83 -9.80 2.63
C LYS A 52 -10.46 -8.31 2.71
N VAL A 53 -11.00 -7.61 3.70
CA VAL A 53 -10.70 -6.20 4.00
C VAL A 53 -9.23 -6.00 4.32
N PHE A 54 -8.66 -6.85 5.17
CA PHE A 54 -7.25 -6.77 5.55
C PHE A 54 -6.33 -7.05 4.36
N ARG A 55 -6.69 -8.04 3.54
CA ARG A 55 -5.98 -8.32 2.28
C ARG A 55 -6.04 -7.14 1.33
N MET A 56 -7.19 -6.48 1.22
CA MET A 56 -7.38 -5.29 0.40
C MET A 56 -6.57 -4.10 0.91
N LEU A 57 -6.49 -3.90 2.24
CA LEU A 57 -5.64 -2.89 2.87
C LEU A 57 -4.18 -3.06 2.46
N LEU A 58 -3.64 -4.27 2.62
CA LEU A 58 -2.26 -4.56 2.23
C LEU A 58 -2.03 -4.32 0.73
N SER A 59 -2.95 -4.76 -0.12
CA SER A 59 -2.86 -4.47 -1.56
C SER A 59 -2.88 -2.96 -1.84
N SER A 60 -3.80 -2.20 -1.25
CA SER A 60 -3.87 -0.75 -1.48
C SER A 60 -2.61 -0.01 -1.03
N LEU A 61 -1.98 -0.45 0.05
CA LEU A 61 -0.70 0.07 0.51
C LEU A 61 0.41 -0.22 -0.51
N GLU A 62 0.53 -1.46 -0.97
CA GLU A 62 1.51 -1.85 -2.00
C GLU A 62 1.35 -1.03 -3.28
N TRP A 63 0.13 -0.92 -3.82
CA TRP A 63 -0.16 -0.14 -5.01
C TRP A 63 0.22 1.33 -4.85
N THR A 64 -0.06 1.90 -3.67
CA THR A 64 0.26 3.30 -3.39
C THR A 64 1.77 3.52 -3.27
N PHE A 65 2.50 2.63 -2.60
CA PHE A 65 3.96 2.75 -2.47
C PHE A 65 4.65 2.62 -3.81
N TYR A 66 4.30 1.61 -4.62
CA TYR A 66 4.84 1.46 -5.97
C TYR A 66 4.48 2.64 -6.87
N GLY A 67 3.26 3.17 -6.75
CA GLY A 67 2.84 4.37 -7.45
C GLY A 67 3.70 5.58 -7.09
N PHE A 68 3.91 5.83 -5.80
CA PHE A 68 4.70 6.98 -5.34
C PHE A 68 6.20 6.88 -5.63
N VAL A 69 6.76 5.68 -5.77
CA VAL A 69 8.14 5.50 -6.25
C VAL A 69 8.32 6.08 -7.66
N ILE A 70 7.29 6.02 -8.51
CA ILE A 70 7.32 6.56 -9.88
C ILE A 70 6.85 8.02 -9.92
N VAL A 71 5.76 8.33 -9.21
CA VAL A 71 5.14 9.66 -9.21
C VAL A 71 6.01 10.69 -8.48
N GLY A 72 6.75 10.29 -7.45
CA GLY A 72 7.65 11.16 -6.68
C GLY A 72 8.70 11.87 -7.56
N PRO A 73 9.51 11.14 -8.35
CA PRO A 73 10.44 11.71 -9.31
C PRO A 73 9.76 12.60 -10.36
N ILE A 74 8.60 12.20 -10.90
CA ILE A 74 7.86 12.99 -11.89
C ILE A 74 7.47 14.36 -11.32
N LEU A 75 6.92 14.38 -10.11
CA LEU A 75 6.55 15.61 -9.41
C LEU A 75 7.77 16.46 -9.06
N MET A 76 8.90 15.83 -8.73
CA MET A 76 10.18 16.50 -8.49
C MET A 76 10.64 17.29 -9.72
N PHE A 77 10.52 16.72 -10.93
CA PHE A 77 10.88 17.40 -12.18
C PHE A 77 9.87 18.50 -12.57
N MET A 78 8.58 18.31 -12.31
CA MET A 78 7.56 19.32 -12.65
C MET A 78 7.59 20.55 -11.75
N THR A 79 7.77 20.36 -10.44
CA THR A 79 7.60 21.44 -9.45
C THR A 79 8.90 22.13 -9.06
N LYS A 80 10.07 21.55 -9.45
CA LYS A 80 11.42 21.99 -9.05
C LYS A 80 11.65 22.04 -7.52
N ASN A 81 10.73 21.49 -6.72
CA ASN A 81 10.87 21.37 -5.27
C ASN A 81 11.61 20.07 -4.91
N TYR A 82 12.92 20.06 -5.18
CA TYR A 82 13.75 18.88 -5.06
C TYR A 82 13.78 18.27 -3.65
N MET A 83 13.75 19.11 -2.61
CA MET A 83 13.86 18.66 -1.22
C MET A 83 12.60 17.92 -0.77
N THR A 84 11.41 18.49 -0.99
CA THR A 84 10.14 17.90 -0.58
C THR A 84 9.83 16.62 -1.35
N TYR A 85 9.93 16.65 -2.69
CA TYR A 85 9.59 15.48 -3.52
C TYR A 85 10.69 14.41 -3.49
N GLY A 86 11.95 14.79 -3.23
CA GLY A 86 13.01 13.84 -2.94
C GLY A 86 12.74 13.05 -1.66
N MET A 87 12.34 13.72 -0.57
CA MET A 87 11.97 13.07 0.69
C MET A 87 10.74 12.16 0.55
N ILE A 88 9.73 12.59 -0.22
CA ILE A 88 8.56 11.75 -0.55
C ILE A 88 8.99 10.48 -1.28
N THR A 89 9.91 10.60 -2.24
CA THR A 89 10.42 9.45 -3.01
C THR A 89 11.19 8.49 -2.11
N ILE A 90 12.06 9.01 -1.23
CA ILE A 90 12.79 8.20 -0.25
C ILE A 90 11.82 7.48 0.69
N ALA A 91 10.81 8.18 1.20
CA ALA A 91 9.77 7.58 2.05
C ALA A 91 9.02 6.47 1.30
N ALA A 92 8.66 6.68 0.03
CA ALA A 92 8.01 5.69 -0.81
C ALA A 92 8.89 4.45 -1.04
N VAL A 93 10.20 4.61 -1.24
CA VAL A 93 11.15 3.50 -1.40
C VAL A 93 11.27 2.70 -0.10
N ILE A 94 11.39 3.36 1.05
CA ILE A 94 11.45 2.68 2.36
C ILE A 94 10.15 1.92 2.62
N LEU A 95 9.01 2.57 2.40
CA LEU A 95 7.69 1.95 2.55
C LEU A 95 7.50 0.75 1.63
N SER A 96 7.96 0.85 0.38
CA SER A 96 7.96 -0.25 -0.59
C SER A 96 8.83 -1.43 -0.12
N ALA A 97 9.98 -1.18 0.50
CA ALA A 97 10.83 -2.23 1.06
C ALA A 97 10.15 -2.90 2.25
N ILE A 98 9.53 -2.11 3.14
CA ILE A 98 8.76 -2.62 4.29
C ILE A 98 7.56 -3.46 3.80
N SER A 99 6.84 -3.02 2.77
CA SER A 99 5.72 -3.81 2.23
C SER A 99 6.16 -5.14 1.64
N LEU A 100 7.31 -5.17 0.96
CA LEU A 100 7.91 -6.43 0.48
C LEU A 100 8.28 -7.37 1.63
N TYR A 101 8.80 -6.82 2.74
CA TYR A 101 9.11 -7.59 3.94
C TYR A 101 7.84 -8.12 4.64
N ILE A 102 6.80 -7.30 4.76
CA ILE A 102 5.50 -7.75 5.29
C ILE A 102 4.93 -8.85 4.40
N ARG A 103 5.04 -8.72 3.08
CA ARG A 103 4.58 -9.72 2.11
C ARG A 103 5.36 -11.04 2.20
N SER A 104 6.66 -10.99 2.49
CA SER A 104 7.46 -12.21 2.68
C SER A 104 7.06 -12.96 3.95
N GLN A 105 6.72 -12.24 5.04
CA GLN A 105 6.25 -12.86 6.28
C GLN A 105 4.80 -13.34 6.23
N THR A 106 3.91 -12.58 5.57
CA THR A 106 2.49 -12.95 5.45
C THR A 106 2.23 -14.01 4.37
N GLY A 107 3.29 -14.55 3.75
CA GLY A 107 3.21 -15.66 2.80
C GLY A 107 2.56 -15.21 1.50
N GLY A 108 3.21 -14.28 0.80
CA GLY A 108 2.77 -13.59 -0.41
C GLY A 108 1.82 -14.37 -1.33
N PHE A 109 0.94 -13.63 -2.01
CA PHE A 109 -0.21 -14.03 -2.84
C PHE A 109 -0.11 -15.29 -3.77
N GLY A 110 1.01 -16.01 -3.85
CA GLY A 110 1.22 -17.25 -4.61
C GLY A 110 1.60 -18.49 -3.79
N GLY A 111 1.44 -18.52 -2.47
CA GLY A 111 1.82 -19.64 -1.60
C GLY A 111 0.84 -20.83 -1.53
N LYS A 112 0.03 -21.10 -2.55
CA LYS A 112 -0.60 -22.40 -2.77
C LYS A 112 -0.50 -22.75 -4.25
N SER A 113 0.72 -23.13 -4.67
CA SER A 113 0.87 -24.09 -5.75
C SER A 113 0.08 -25.33 -5.32
N PHE A 114 -1.13 -25.43 -5.86
CA PHE A 114 -1.95 -26.63 -5.82
C PHE A 114 -1.17 -27.67 -6.63
N ARG A 115 -0.23 -28.35 -5.95
CA ARG A 115 0.39 -29.58 -6.46
C ARG A 115 -0.75 -30.57 -6.62
N PHE A 116 -1.35 -30.61 -7.80
CA PHE A 116 -2.13 -31.76 -8.25
C PHE A 116 -1.16 -32.93 -8.25
N ARG A 117 -1.25 -33.71 -7.17
CA ARG A 117 -0.74 -35.07 -7.07
C ARG A 117 -1.38 -35.86 -8.22
N LYS A 118 -0.65 -36.04 -9.33
CA LYS A 118 -0.92 -37.14 -10.25
C LYS A 118 -0.50 -38.39 -9.52
N GLU A 119 -1.44 -39.03 -8.83
CA GLU A 119 -1.30 -40.47 -8.57
C GLU A 119 -1.47 -41.17 -9.91
N LYS A 120 -0.45 -41.95 -10.28
CA LYS A 120 -0.56 -43.06 -11.22
C LYS A 120 -0.68 -44.33 -10.40
#